data_AF-V4AB41-F1
#
_entry.id   AF-V4AB41-F1
#
_cell.length_a   1.000
_cell.length_b   1.000
_cell.length_c   1.000
_cell.angle_alpha   90.00
_cell.angle_beta   90.00
_cell.angle_gamma   90.00
#
_symmetry.space_group_name_H-M   'P 1'
#
loop_
_entity.id
_entity.type
_entity.pdbx_description
1 polymer ?
#
loop_
_entity_poly.entity_id
_entity_poly.type
_entity_poly.pdbx_seq_one_letter_code
_entity_poly.pdbx_strand_id
1 'polypeptide(L)'
;MQTVIVERPFAPCLYAEVDIPQYKSISMLVDTGSTFSLFSFVDYLKLPNRPLLYDTNAVLSTADGRPLWPEGMLRLEFDVANKSFRHDFLVVDMKLNGVLGIDFILKHKYNIDVTEMALVHGQERIPLTPQTKVPTCALVRLAKTVRIPAMSEKIVQGIASEDLGAVAMLLEPGETLVNRKLLLAKSLVNGNNINMCILNMNNKPVELPVDSVIGRVETVTELDNIHSGIKSPSETVPEHLQFLVKEASGNLKVKKLEKLIIEFEDIFMDSDGQLEMELQLKVDPADLREFQNSLREDFPDDGLRCRVVGCMTTDVMNKS
;
A
#
# COMPACT_ATOMS: atom_id res chain seq x y z
N MET A 1 -27.97 -8.91 -28.99
CA MET A 1 -28.09 -9.44 -27.61
C MET A 1 -27.66 -8.32 -26.69
N GLN A 2 -28.61 -7.70 -25.98
CA GLN A 2 -28.35 -6.57 -25.11
C GLN A 2 -28.00 -7.15 -23.73
N THR A 3 -26.73 -7.09 -23.34
CA THR A 3 -26.28 -7.52 -22.02
C THR A 3 -26.86 -6.56 -21.00
N VAL A 4 -27.92 -6.98 -20.31
CA VAL A 4 -28.44 -6.27 -19.14
C VAL A 4 -27.44 -6.50 -18.02
N ILE A 5 -26.63 -5.48 -17.72
CA ILE A 5 -25.85 -5.45 -16.49
C ILE A 5 -26.87 -5.21 -15.37
N VAL A 6 -27.25 -6.29 -14.70
CA VAL A 6 -28.03 -6.17 -13.45
C VAL A 6 -27.03 -5.76 -12.39
N GLU A 7 -27.03 -4.48 -12.03
CA GLU A 7 -26.37 -4.01 -10.81
C GLU A 7 -27.00 -4.77 -9.64
N ARG A 8 -26.26 -5.74 -9.09
CA ARG A 8 -26.65 -6.33 -7.81
C ARG A 8 -26.29 -5.31 -6.73
N PRO A 9 -27.24 -4.84 -5.92
CA PRO A 9 -26.87 -4.06 -4.75
C PRO A 9 -25.93 -4.90 -3.90
N PHE A 10 -24.76 -4.36 -3.57
CA PHE A 10 -23.79 -5.03 -2.70
C PHE A 10 -24.45 -5.27 -1.34
N ALA A 11 -24.57 -6.54 -0.96
CA ALA A 11 -24.92 -6.89 0.41
C ALA A 11 -23.75 -6.47 1.31
N PRO A 12 -23.99 -5.72 2.41
CA PRO A 12 -22.92 -5.27 3.28
C PRO A 12 -22.26 -6.45 3.99
N CYS A 13 -20.96 -6.34 4.23
CA CYS A 13 -20.27 -7.20 5.18
C CYS A 13 -20.63 -6.76 6.61
N LEU A 14 -20.77 -7.69 7.54
CA LEU A 14 -21.12 -7.39 8.93
C LEU A 14 -19.86 -7.42 9.80
N TYR A 15 -19.66 -6.36 10.59
CA TYR A 15 -18.50 -6.23 11.47
C TYR A 15 -18.93 -6.11 12.93
N ALA A 16 -18.16 -6.71 13.84
CA ALA A 16 -18.26 -6.49 15.27
C ALA A 16 -17.15 -5.52 15.71
N GLU A 17 -17.51 -4.50 16.48
CA GLU A 17 -16.53 -3.65 17.16
C GLU A 17 -16.03 -4.37 18.41
N VAL A 18 -14.74 -4.67 18.43
CA VAL A 18 -14.09 -5.51 19.43
C VAL A 18 -13.11 -4.67 20.22
N ASP A 19 -13.35 -4.54 21.53
CA ASP A 19 -12.46 -3.86 22.45
C ASP A 19 -11.45 -4.85 23.03
N ILE A 20 -10.16 -4.64 22.75
CA ILE A 20 -9.10 -5.46 23.32
C ILE A 20 -8.49 -4.72 24.51
N PRO A 21 -8.55 -5.29 25.73
CA PRO A 21 -7.98 -4.66 26.91
C PRO A 21 -6.52 -4.22 26.70
N GLN A 22 -6.23 -2.98 27.10
CA GLN A 22 -4.90 -2.34 27.01
C GLN A 22 -4.41 -2.04 25.59
N TYR A 23 -5.12 -2.45 24.53
CA TYR A 23 -4.75 -2.17 23.14
C TYR A 23 -5.62 -1.05 22.54
N LYS A 24 -6.57 -1.39 21.68
CA LYS A 24 -7.54 -0.48 21.07
C LYS A 24 -8.79 -1.26 20.67
N SER A 25 -9.85 -0.52 20.34
CA SER A 25 -11.00 -1.05 19.62
C SER A 25 -10.62 -1.36 18.17
N ILE A 26 -11.01 -2.52 17.67
CA ILE A 26 -10.82 -2.93 16.28
C ILE A 26 -12.11 -3.51 15.69
N SER A 27 -12.28 -3.36 14.38
CA SER A 27 -13.42 -3.90 13.67
C SER A 27 -13.08 -5.29 13.13
N MET A 28 -13.83 -6.32 13.55
CA MET A 28 -13.65 -7.69 13.07
C MET A 28 -14.80 -8.12 12.18
N LEU A 29 -14.48 -8.73 11.04
CA LEU A 29 -15.48 -9.27 10.12
C LEU A 29 -16.17 -10.48 10.75
N VAL A 30 -17.50 -10.53 10.70
CA VAL A 30 -18.27 -11.74 11.05
C VAL A 30 -18.46 -12.57 9.79
N ASP A 31 -17.75 -13.71 9.69
CA ASP A 31 -17.69 -14.51 8.47
C ASP A 31 -18.02 -15.99 8.72
N THR A 32 -19.23 -16.38 8.33
CA THR A 32 -19.66 -17.79 8.37
C THR A 32 -18.93 -18.69 7.36
N GLY A 33 -18.28 -18.10 6.35
CA GLY A 33 -17.45 -18.80 5.38
C GLY A 33 -16.07 -19.17 5.92
N SER A 34 -15.63 -18.54 7.02
CA SER A 34 -14.39 -18.90 7.69
C SER A 34 -14.62 -19.98 8.74
N THR A 35 -13.90 -21.11 8.61
CA THR A 35 -13.95 -22.21 9.59
C THR A 35 -13.34 -21.79 10.94
N PHE A 36 -12.31 -20.95 10.91
CA PHE A 36 -11.58 -20.50 12.08
C PHE A 36 -11.69 -18.99 12.25
N SER A 37 -11.64 -18.52 13.48
CA SER A 37 -11.46 -17.10 13.77
C SER A 37 -10.00 -16.72 13.54
N LEU A 38 -9.78 -15.59 12.87
CA LEU A 38 -8.46 -15.14 12.42
C LEU A 38 -8.10 -13.81 13.07
N PHE A 39 -6.82 -13.59 13.35
CA PHE A 39 -6.31 -12.34 13.89
C PHE A 39 -5.12 -11.85 13.07
N SER A 40 -5.06 -10.54 12.82
CA SER A 40 -4.01 -9.95 12.01
C SER A 40 -2.64 -10.11 12.67
N PHE A 41 -1.65 -10.59 11.92
CA PHE A 41 -0.26 -10.62 12.38
C PHE A 41 0.25 -9.22 12.74
N VAL A 42 -0.13 -8.20 11.96
CA VAL A 42 0.27 -6.80 12.20
C VAL A 42 -0.31 -6.28 13.52
N ASP A 43 -1.59 -6.56 13.81
CA ASP A 43 -2.18 -6.13 15.08
C ASP A 43 -1.66 -6.97 16.24
N TYR A 44 -1.39 -8.27 16.04
CA TYR A 44 -0.75 -9.12 17.04
C TYR A 44 0.60 -8.55 17.47
N LEU A 45 1.42 -8.09 16.52
CA LEU A 45 2.71 -7.47 16.83
C LEU A 45 2.59 -6.21 17.68
N LYS A 46 1.46 -5.50 17.60
CA LYS A 46 1.17 -4.25 18.32
C LYS A 46 0.51 -4.47 19.69
N LEU A 47 0.13 -5.69 20.04
CA LEU A 47 -0.50 -5.97 21.34
C LEU A 47 0.47 -5.66 22.50
N PRO A 48 0.02 -4.93 23.54
CA PRO A 48 0.79 -4.75 24.75
C PRO A 48 0.95 -6.10 25.46
N ASN A 49 2.11 -6.37 26.04
CA ASN A 49 2.39 -7.66 26.70
C ASN A 49 2.05 -8.86 25.81
N ARG A 50 2.39 -8.74 24.51
CA ARG A 50 2.07 -9.70 23.44
C ARG A 50 2.21 -11.16 23.90
N PRO A 51 1.09 -11.92 23.96
CA PRO A 51 1.14 -13.32 24.37
C PRO A 51 1.97 -14.17 23.42
N LEU A 52 2.58 -15.24 23.92
CA LEU A 52 3.22 -16.24 23.05
C LEU A 52 2.15 -16.98 22.23
N LEU A 53 2.47 -17.24 20.97
CA LEU A 53 1.66 -18.09 20.11
C LEU A 53 1.86 -19.56 20.48
N TYR A 54 0.77 -20.33 20.42
CA TYR A 54 0.79 -21.78 20.53
C TYR A 54 0.96 -22.40 19.14
N ASP A 55 1.64 -23.54 19.08
CA ASP A 55 1.76 -24.31 17.83
C ASP A 55 0.38 -24.75 17.32
N THR A 56 0.23 -24.74 16.00
CA THR A 56 -0.98 -25.18 15.31
C THR A 56 -0.62 -25.96 14.06
N ASN A 57 -1.39 -27.02 13.78
CA ASN A 57 -1.31 -27.78 12.54
C ASN A 57 -2.43 -27.39 11.55
N ALA A 58 -3.10 -26.26 11.80
CA ALA A 58 -4.18 -25.79 10.95
C ALA A 58 -3.63 -25.42 9.56
N VAL A 59 -4.25 -25.97 8.52
CA VAL A 59 -4.00 -25.60 7.13
C VAL A 59 -5.18 -24.78 6.66
N LEU A 60 -4.92 -23.51 6.32
CA LEU A 60 -5.94 -22.61 5.79
C LEU A 60 -5.78 -22.45 4.30
N SER A 61 -6.90 -22.22 3.62
CA SER A 61 -6.91 -21.80 2.22
C SER A 61 -7.95 -20.71 2.06
N THR A 62 -7.58 -19.68 1.31
CA THR A 62 -8.49 -18.61 0.92
C THR A 62 -9.57 -19.13 -0.03
N ALA A 63 -10.63 -18.34 -0.24
CA ALA A 63 -11.71 -18.72 -1.15
C ALA A 63 -11.25 -18.94 -2.61
N ASP A 64 -10.13 -18.35 -3.03
CA ASP A 64 -9.51 -18.58 -4.34
C ASP A 64 -8.46 -19.71 -4.35
N GLY A 65 -8.35 -20.47 -3.25
CA GLY A 65 -7.53 -21.67 -3.14
C GLY A 65 -6.06 -21.43 -2.84
N ARG A 66 -5.65 -20.20 -2.52
CA ARG A 66 -4.27 -19.93 -2.08
C ARG A 66 -4.07 -20.40 -0.64
N PRO A 67 -2.92 -20.99 -0.31
CA PRO A 67 -2.62 -21.34 1.07
C PRO A 67 -2.46 -20.06 1.90
N LEU A 68 -3.00 -20.09 3.11
CA LEU A 68 -2.76 -19.08 4.14
C LEU A 68 -2.08 -19.79 5.30
N TRP A 69 -0.86 -19.38 5.64
CA TRP A 69 -0.05 -20.04 6.66
C TRP A 69 -0.19 -19.29 7.99
N PRO A 70 -0.74 -19.93 9.04
CA PRO A 70 -0.77 -19.32 10.37
C PRO A 70 0.63 -19.25 10.98
N GLU A 71 0.94 -18.12 11.60
CA GLU A 71 2.13 -17.94 12.45
C GLU A 71 2.00 -18.68 13.79
N GLY A 72 0.77 -19.02 14.17
CA GLY A 72 0.45 -19.75 15.38
C GLY A 72 -0.98 -19.46 15.84
N MET A 73 -1.32 -19.94 17.04
CA MET A 73 -2.62 -19.72 17.66
C MET A 73 -2.50 -18.76 18.85
N LEU A 74 -3.39 -17.76 18.91
CA LEU A 74 -3.47 -16.74 19.94
C LEU A 74 -4.77 -16.92 20.74
N ARG A 75 -4.66 -17.05 22.06
CA ARG A 75 -5.83 -16.96 22.95
C ARG A 75 -6.03 -15.52 23.39
N LEU A 76 -7.10 -14.89 22.95
CA LEU A 76 -7.39 -13.47 23.20
C LEU A 76 -8.63 -13.31 24.10
N GLU A 77 -8.53 -12.38 25.05
CA GLU A 77 -9.66 -11.87 25.82
C GLU A 77 -10.04 -10.50 25.26
N PHE A 78 -11.33 -10.30 24.98
CA PHE A 78 -11.85 -9.09 24.34
C PHE A 78 -13.31 -8.86 24.67
N ASP A 79 -13.79 -7.64 24.51
CA ASP A 79 -15.19 -7.25 24.74
C ASP A 79 -15.89 -6.90 23.43
N VAL A 80 -17.18 -7.24 23.34
CA VAL A 80 -18.09 -6.78 22.27
C VAL A 80 -19.39 -6.31 22.92
N ALA A 81 -19.77 -5.05 22.70
CA ALA A 81 -21.00 -4.46 23.23
C ALA A 81 -21.25 -4.75 24.74
N ASN A 82 -20.22 -4.57 25.57
CA ASN A 82 -20.18 -4.81 27.02
C ASN A 82 -20.15 -6.29 27.47
N LYS A 83 -19.84 -7.22 26.57
CA LYS A 83 -19.68 -8.63 26.93
C LYS A 83 -18.27 -9.12 26.65
N SER A 84 -17.67 -9.76 27.66
CA SER A 84 -16.34 -10.33 27.57
C SER A 84 -16.34 -11.72 26.97
N PHE A 85 -15.39 -11.96 26.09
CA PHE A 85 -15.13 -13.20 25.39
C PHE A 85 -13.70 -13.65 25.61
N ARG A 86 -13.51 -14.98 25.56
CA ARG A 86 -12.20 -15.60 25.50
C ARG A 86 -12.18 -16.63 24.37
N HIS A 87 -11.47 -16.31 23.31
CA HIS A 87 -11.47 -17.11 22.08
C HIS A 87 -10.07 -17.33 21.52
N ASP A 88 -9.92 -18.45 20.80
CA ASP A 88 -8.66 -18.81 20.16
C ASP A 88 -8.73 -18.37 18.70
N PHE A 89 -7.70 -17.67 18.24
CA PHE A 89 -7.57 -17.15 16.89
C PHE A 89 -6.32 -17.73 16.22
N LEU A 90 -6.39 -18.02 14.93
CA LEU A 90 -5.19 -18.24 14.13
C LEU A 90 -4.62 -16.88 13.73
N VAL A 91 -3.33 -16.66 14.02
CA VAL A 91 -2.65 -15.42 13.63
C VAL A 91 -2.11 -15.58 12.23
N VAL A 92 -2.53 -14.69 11.33
CA VAL A 92 -2.24 -14.76 9.89
C VAL A 92 -1.91 -13.38 9.34
N ASP A 93 -1.05 -13.33 8.32
CA ASP A 93 -0.84 -12.10 7.56
C ASP A 93 -2.06 -11.79 6.69
N MET A 94 -2.80 -10.74 7.04
CA MET A 94 -4.01 -10.32 6.35
C MET A 94 -4.27 -8.82 6.51
N LYS A 95 -5.08 -8.28 5.59
CA LYS A 95 -5.45 -6.85 5.58
C LYS A 95 -6.51 -6.46 6.60
N LEU A 96 -7.38 -7.39 6.99
CA LEU A 96 -8.39 -7.17 8.03
C LEU A 96 -7.73 -7.19 9.42
N ASN A 97 -8.33 -6.51 10.40
CA ASN A 97 -7.85 -6.62 11.79
C ASN A 97 -8.13 -8.01 12.39
N GLY A 98 -9.29 -8.57 12.06
CA GLY A 98 -9.71 -9.87 12.56
C GLY A 98 -10.93 -10.43 11.81
N VAL A 99 -11.15 -11.73 11.97
CA VAL A 99 -12.34 -12.44 11.51
C VAL A 99 -12.90 -13.25 12.68
N LEU A 100 -14.18 -13.06 12.99
CA LEU A 100 -14.97 -13.93 13.84
C LEU A 100 -15.61 -15.01 12.95
N GLY A 101 -14.99 -16.19 12.96
CA GLY A 101 -15.40 -17.33 12.15
C GLY A 101 -16.59 -18.09 12.73
N ILE A 102 -16.99 -19.15 12.02
CA ILE A 102 -18.09 -20.02 12.48
C ILE A 102 -17.76 -20.73 13.80
N ASP A 103 -16.48 -20.96 14.11
CA ASP A 103 -16.00 -21.50 15.39
C ASP A 103 -16.36 -20.61 16.59
N PHE A 104 -16.20 -19.28 16.48
CA PHE A 104 -16.61 -18.33 17.50
C PHE A 104 -18.13 -18.35 17.68
N ILE A 105 -18.87 -18.26 16.55
CA ILE A 105 -20.33 -18.22 16.54
C ILE A 105 -20.90 -19.46 17.23
N LEU A 106 -20.40 -20.65 16.88
CA LEU A 106 -20.86 -21.92 17.45
C LEU A 106 -20.48 -22.08 18.92
N LYS A 107 -19.22 -21.77 19.29
CA LYS A 107 -18.74 -21.90 20.66
C LYS A 107 -19.52 -21.01 21.62
N HIS A 108 -19.81 -19.78 21.21
CA HIS A 108 -20.53 -18.80 22.02
C HIS A 108 -22.04 -18.81 21.80
N LYS A 109 -22.54 -19.72 20.95
CA LYS A 109 -23.97 -20.01 20.71
C LYS A 109 -24.78 -18.82 20.20
N TYR A 110 -24.18 -17.97 19.38
CA TYR A 110 -24.91 -16.89 18.71
C TYR A 110 -25.53 -17.36 17.40
N ASN A 111 -26.62 -16.71 17.00
CA ASN A 111 -27.10 -16.69 15.63
C ASN A 111 -26.82 -15.31 15.03
N ILE A 112 -26.67 -15.24 13.71
CA ILE A 112 -26.61 -13.97 12.99
C ILE A 112 -28.03 -13.59 12.57
N ASP A 113 -28.55 -12.50 13.12
CA ASP A 113 -29.77 -11.86 12.62
C ASP A 113 -29.37 -10.82 11.59
N VAL A 114 -29.53 -11.16 10.30
CA VAL A 114 -29.18 -10.27 9.18
C VAL A 114 -30.18 -9.13 9.00
N THR A 115 -31.40 -9.25 9.54
CA THR A 115 -32.42 -8.20 9.47
C THR A 115 -32.12 -7.10 10.47
N GLU A 116 -31.80 -7.49 11.71
CA GLU A 116 -31.42 -6.56 12.77
C GLU A 116 -29.92 -6.24 12.78
N MET A 117 -29.14 -6.89 11.91
CA MET A 117 -27.68 -6.77 11.82
C MET A 117 -27.04 -6.98 13.19
N ALA A 118 -27.29 -8.13 13.82
CA ALA A 118 -26.85 -8.41 15.18
C ALA A 118 -26.47 -9.88 15.38
N LEU A 119 -25.57 -10.14 16.34
CA LEU A 119 -25.45 -11.47 16.93
C LEU A 119 -26.50 -11.61 18.04
N VAL A 120 -27.29 -12.67 18.00
CA VAL A 120 -28.40 -12.90 18.92
C VAL A 120 -28.26 -14.20 19.70
N HIS A 121 -28.43 -14.13 21.02
CA HIS A 121 -28.50 -15.28 21.92
C HIS A 121 -29.62 -15.08 22.96
N GLY A 122 -30.77 -15.70 22.73
CA GLY A 122 -31.96 -15.48 23.57
C GLY A 122 -32.45 -14.02 23.48
N GLN A 123 -32.39 -13.28 24.58
CA GLN A 123 -32.74 -11.85 24.62
C GLN A 123 -31.55 -10.93 24.34
N GLU A 124 -30.34 -11.47 24.39
CA GLU A 124 -29.11 -10.73 24.18
C GLU A 124 -28.92 -10.40 22.70
N ARG A 125 -28.53 -9.15 22.42
CA ARG A 125 -28.26 -8.64 21.09
C ARG A 125 -26.95 -7.86 21.12
N ILE A 126 -26.01 -8.29 20.28
CA ILE A 126 -24.77 -7.58 20.01
C ILE A 126 -24.92 -6.95 18.63
N PRO A 127 -25.00 -5.61 18.51
CA PRO A 127 -25.13 -4.94 17.22
C PRO A 127 -23.88 -5.17 16.37
N LEU A 128 -24.10 -5.39 15.07
CA LEU A 128 -23.08 -5.48 14.05
C LEU A 128 -23.17 -4.26 13.14
N THR A 129 -22.02 -3.74 12.74
CA THR A 129 -21.91 -2.62 11.82
C THR A 129 -21.93 -3.14 10.39
N PRO A 130 -22.94 -2.81 9.56
CA PRO A 130 -22.89 -3.09 8.13
C PRO A 130 -21.85 -2.17 7.49
N GLN A 131 -20.85 -2.75 6.84
CA GLN A 131 -19.92 -2.01 5.99
C GLN A 131 -20.14 -2.42 4.54
N THR A 132 -20.58 -1.46 3.73
CA THR A 132 -20.61 -1.56 2.27
C THR A 132 -19.25 -1.20 1.66
N LYS A 133 -18.36 -0.58 2.45
CA LYS A 133 -16.98 -0.31 2.09
C LYS A 133 -16.15 -1.58 2.21
N VAL A 134 -16.41 -2.52 1.30
CA VAL A 134 -15.32 -3.40 0.89
C VAL A 134 -14.21 -2.46 0.40
N PRO A 135 -12.94 -2.60 0.84
CA PRO A 135 -11.87 -1.84 0.22
C PRO A 135 -11.93 -2.12 -1.28
N THR A 136 -12.34 -1.12 -2.06
CA THR A 136 -12.49 -1.28 -3.51
C THR A 136 -11.09 -1.51 -4.06
N CYS A 137 -10.80 -2.76 -4.40
CA CYS A 137 -9.59 -3.16 -5.08
C CYS A 137 -9.91 -3.16 -6.56
N ALA A 138 -9.77 -1.99 -7.19
CA ALA A 138 -10.03 -1.85 -8.61
C ALA A 138 -8.75 -2.06 -9.41
N LEU A 139 -8.86 -2.77 -10.52
CA LEU A 139 -7.77 -2.82 -11.49
C LEU A 139 -7.68 -1.48 -12.21
N VAL A 140 -6.46 -0.98 -12.39
CA VAL A 140 -6.18 0.21 -13.19
C VAL A 140 -5.67 -0.20 -14.55
N ARG A 141 -6.39 0.22 -15.59
CA ARG A 141 -6.07 -0.02 -17.00
C ARG A 141 -5.64 1.26 -17.68
N LEU A 142 -4.81 1.16 -18.72
CA LEU A 142 -4.49 2.34 -19.53
C LEU A 142 -5.70 2.86 -20.30
N ALA A 143 -5.91 4.18 -20.23
CA ALA A 143 -6.95 4.86 -21.01
C ALA A 143 -6.69 4.85 -22.54
N LYS A 144 -5.43 4.66 -22.96
CA LYS A 144 -5.03 4.59 -24.36
C LYS A 144 -3.70 3.87 -24.51
N THR A 145 -3.39 3.42 -25.73
CA THR A 145 -2.07 2.87 -26.06
C THR A 145 -1.00 3.95 -25.87
N VAL A 146 0.06 3.60 -25.15
CA VAL A 146 1.18 4.49 -24.86
C VAL A 146 2.50 3.85 -25.24
N ARG A 147 3.33 4.62 -25.94
CA ARG A 147 4.73 4.30 -26.15
C ARG A 147 5.58 5.10 -25.17
N ILE A 148 6.39 4.40 -24.38
CA ILE A 148 7.33 4.97 -23.41
C ILE A 148 8.74 4.83 -24.00
N PRO A 149 9.47 5.93 -24.27
CA PRO A 149 10.83 5.87 -24.78
C PRO A 149 11.78 5.08 -23.87
N ALA A 150 12.94 4.68 -24.41
CA ALA A 150 13.98 4.02 -23.63
C ALA A 150 14.51 4.94 -22.53
N MET A 151 14.82 4.38 -21.35
CA MET A 151 15.43 5.12 -20.23
C MET A 151 14.71 6.43 -19.88
N SER A 152 13.37 6.41 -19.91
CA SER A 152 12.54 7.60 -19.70
C SER A 152 11.31 7.28 -18.88
N GLU A 153 10.75 8.29 -18.26
CA GLU A 153 9.44 8.23 -17.62
C GLU A 153 8.33 8.84 -18.50
N LYS A 154 7.09 8.43 -18.25
CA LYS A 154 5.91 8.99 -18.91
C LYS A 154 4.71 8.98 -17.99
N ILE A 155 4.06 10.14 -17.87
CA ILE A 155 2.77 10.26 -17.20
C ILE A 155 1.69 9.72 -18.13
N VAL A 156 0.87 8.82 -17.60
CA VAL A 156 -0.21 8.16 -18.32
C VAL A 156 -1.46 8.17 -17.45
N GLN A 157 -2.62 8.18 -18.12
CA GLN A 157 -3.91 8.15 -17.46
C GLN A 157 -4.42 6.72 -17.34
N GLY A 158 -4.87 6.38 -16.15
CA GLY A 158 -5.52 5.13 -15.81
C GLY A 158 -7.04 5.25 -15.74
N ILE A 159 -7.73 4.13 -15.96
CA ILE A 159 -9.17 3.97 -15.74
C ILE A 159 -9.34 2.79 -14.78
N ALA A 160 -10.09 3.01 -13.70
CA ALA A 160 -10.42 1.95 -12.75
C ALA A 160 -11.50 1.01 -13.33
N SER A 161 -11.49 -0.26 -12.91
CA SER A 161 -12.50 -1.25 -13.32
C SER A 161 -13.90 -1.01 -12.74
N GLU A 162 -14.04 -0.11 -11.79
CA GLU A 162 -15.27 0.27 -11.10
C GLU A 162 -15.28 1.77 -10.81
N ASP A 163 -16.46 2.33 -10.51
CA ASP A 163 -16.58 3.74 -10.10
C ASP A 163 -16.11 3.89 -8.65
N LEU A 164 -15.02 4.64 -8.48
CA LEU A 164 -14.35 4.85 -7.20
C LEU A 164 -14.75 6.18 -6.53
N GLY A 165 -15.42 7.07 -7.27
CA GLY A 165 -15.69 8.43 -6.82
C GLY A 165 -14.43 9.26 -6.51
N ALA A 166 -14.64 10.41 -5.87
CA ALA A 166 -13.59 11.39 -5.57
C ALA A 166 -12.78 11.06 -4.30
N VAL A 167 -12.45 9.80 -4.07
CA VAL A 167 -11.76 9.33 -2.84
C VAL A 167 -10.26 9.18 -3.10
N ALA A 168 -9.43 9.43 -2.08
CA ALA A 168 -8.00 9.15 -2.13
C ALA A 168 -7.74 7.65 -2.02
N MET A 169 -6.97 7.12 -2.96
CA MET A 169 -6.69 5.69 -3.14
C MET A 169 -5.19 5.46 -3.23
N LEU A 170 -4.70 4.33 -2.73
CA LEU A 170 -3.33 3.89 -2.91
C LEU A 170 -3.22 3.11 -4.22
N LEU A 171 -2.47 3.63 -5.19
CA LEU A 171 -2.09 2.95 -6.41
C LEU A 171 -0.88 2.05 -6.15
N GLU A 172 -0.95 0.79 -6.55
CA GLU A 172 0.16 -0.15 -6.52
C GLU A 172 0.47 -0.70 -7.93
N PRO A 173 1.76 -0.98 -8.23
CA PRO A 173 2.17 -1.56 -9.51
C PRO A 173 1.63 -2.98 -9.70
N GLY A 174 1.19 -3.29 -10.92
CA GLY A 174 0.76 -4.62 -11.34
C GLY A 174 1.91 -5.45 -11.91
N GLU A 175 1.77 -6.77 -11.86
CA GLU A 175 2.79 -7.72 -12.33
C GLU A 175 3.19 -7.52 -13.81
N THR A 176 2.27 -7.02 -14.63
CA THR A 176 2.51 -6.70 -16.06
C THR A 176 3.69 -5.74 -16.25
N LEU A 177 3.86 -4.77 -15.35
CA LEU A 177 4.95 -3.80 -15.41
C LEU A 177 6.29 -4.44 -15.03
N VAL A 178 6.30 -5.19 -13.93
CA VAL A 178 7.48 -5.88 -13.40
C VAL A 178 8.10 -6.79 -14.46
N ASN A 179 7.26 -7.60 -15.12
CA ASN A 179 7.70 -8.52 -16.18
C ASN A 179 8.26 -7.82 -17.43
N ARG A 180 7.95 -6.52 -17.62
CA ARG A 180 8.41 -5.71 -18.76
C ARG A 180 9.55 -4.76 -18.41
N LYS A 181 10.15 -4.86 -17.21
CA LYS A 181 11.16 -3.90 -16.70
C LYS A 181 10.66 -2.45 -16.73
N LEU A 182 9.37 -2.28 -16.46
CA LEU A 182 8.76 -0.98 -16.23
C LEU A 182 8.51 -0.83 -14.73
N LEU A 183 8.72 0.36 -14.20
CA LEU A 183 8.46 0.68 -12.81
C LEU A 183 7.31 1.67 -12.69
N LEU A 184 6.54 1.51 -11.63
CA LEU A 184 5.52 2.44 -11.16
C LEU A 184 5.65 2.51 -9.64
N ALA A 185 5.84 3.71 -9.11
CA ALA A 185 5.88 3.94 -7.67
C ALA A 185 4.48 3.75 -7.07
N LYS A 186 4.42 3.31 -5.81
CA LYS A 186 3.18 3.37 -5.05
C LYS A 186 2.84 4.83 -4.80
N SER A 187 1.62 5.26 -5.09
CA SER A 187 1.23 6.67 -5.00
C SER A 187 -0.21 6.84 -4.56
N LEU A 188 -0.49 7.95 -3.87
CA LEU A 188 -1.87 8.37 -3.60
C LEU A 188 -2.47 9.00 -4.85
N VAL A 189 -3.65 8.54 -5.25
CA VAL A 189 -4.38 9.01 -6.44
C VAL A 189 -5.84 9.31 -6.10
N ASN A 190 -6.49 10.16 -6.89
CA ASN A 190 -7.92 10.40 -6.79
C ASN A 190 -8.67 9.36 -7.66
N GLY A 191 -9.69 8.70 -7.11
CA GLY A 191 -10.49 7.71 -7.85
C GLY A 191 -11.10 8.22 -9.15
N ASN A 192 -11.46 9.50 -9.23
CA ASN A 192 -11.96 10.14 -10.45
C ASN A 192 -10.86 10.49 -11.46
N ASN A 193 -9.60 10.55 -11.03
CA ASN A 193 -8.48 10.99 -11.85
C ASN A 193 -7.19 10.27 -11.48
N ILE A 194 -7.02 9.07 -12.05
CA ILE A 194 -5.84 8.24 -11.82
C ILE A 194 -4.78 8.61 -12.86
N ASN A 195 -3.81 9.43 -12.46
CA ASN A 195 -2.59 9.68 -13.25
C ASN A 195 -1.43 8.95 -12.59
N MET A 196 -0.60 8.32 -13.41
CA MET A 196 0.51 7.49 -12.93
C MET A 196 1.76 7.72 -13.79
N CYS A 197 2.92 7.73 -13.14
CA CYS A 197 4.20 7.86 -13.82
C CYS A 197 4.81 6.48 -14.02
N ILE A 198 5.02 6.07 -15.27
CA ILE A 198 5.67 4.80 -15.60
C ILE A 198 7.09 5.09 -16.07
N LEU A 199 8.07 4.50 -15.39
CA LEU A 199 9.48 4.55 -15.76
C LEU A 199 9.84 3.33 -16.61
N ASN A 200 10.41 3.57 -17.79
CA ASN A 200 10.97 2.53 -18.64
C ASN A 200 12.48 2.38 -18.42
N MET A 201 12.88 1.29 -17.75
CA MET A 201 14.29 0.96 -17.54
C MET A 201 14.93 0.20 -18.71
N ASN A 202 14.16 -0.11 -19.75
CA ASN A 202 14.73 -0.75 -20.94
C ASN A 202 15.55 0.24 -21.75
N ASN A 203 16.60 -0.28 -22.39
CA ASN A 203 17.38 0.44 -23.41
C ASN A 203 16.62 0.60 -24.74
N LYS A 204 15.38 0.10 -24.82
CA LYS A 204 14.49 0.22 -25.97
C LYS A 204 13.13 0.79 -25.55
N PRO A 205 12.44 1.51 -26.44
CA PRO A 205 11.06 1.93 -26.18
C PRO A 205 10.14 0.74 -25.93
N VAL A 206 9.20 0.89 -25.00
CA VAL A 206 8.18 -0.12 -24.69
C VAL A 206 6.81 0.44 -25.05
N GLU A 207 6.02 -0.38 -25.72
CA GLU A 207 4.63 -0.07 -26.05
C GLU A 207 3.69 -0.85 -25.14
N LEU A 208 2.76 -0.12 -24.53
CA LEU A 208 1.69 -0.65 -23.70
C LEU A 208 0.36 -0.37 -24.40
N PRO A 209 -0.35 -1.42 -24.85
CA PRO A 209 -1.68 -1.28 -25.45
C PRO A 209 -2.68 -0.63 -24.49
N VAL A 210 -3.70 0.02 -25.05
CA VAL A 210 -4.94 0.37 -24.31
C VAL A 210 -5.48 -0.86 -23.56
N ASP A 211 -6.14 -0.62 -22.43
CA ASP A 211 -6.71 -1.65 -21.56
C ASP A 211 -5.70 -2.59 -20.86
N SER A 212 -4.40 -2.40 -21.08
CA SER A 212 -3.37 -3.10 -20.32
C SER A 212 -3.55 -2.80 -18.83
N VAL A 213 -3.59 -3.86 -18.01
CA VAL A 213 -3.63 -3.73 -16.55
C VAL A 213 -2.25 -3.32 -16.06
N ILE A 214 -2.16 -2.12 -15.50
CA ILE A 214 -0.89 -1.49 -15.07
C ILE A 214 -0.71 -1.57 -13.56
N GLY A 215 -1.82 -1.62 -12.81
CA GLY A 215 -1.80 -1.62 -11.37
C GLY A 215 -3.16 -1.89 -10.79
N ARG A 216 -3.26 -1.68 -9.49
CA ARG A 216 -4.51 -1.71 -8.73
C ARG A 216 -4.57 -0.50 -7.82
N VAL A 217 -5.77 -0.05 -7.52
CA VAL A 217 -6.01 0.98 -6.51
C VAL A 217 -6.81 0.40 -5.36
N GLU A 218 -6.49 0.83 -4.15
CA GLU A 218 -7.17 0.41 -2.92
C GLU A 218 -7.51 1.63 -2.07
N THR A 219 -8.66 1.60 -1.40
CA THR A 219 -9.07 2.69 -0.51
C THR A 219 -8.10 2.84 0.65
N VAL A 220 -7.71 4.06 0.96
CA VAL A 220 -6.88 4.37 2.12
C VAL A 220 -7.78 4.68 3.31
N THR A 221 -7.65 3.93 4.40
CA THR A 221 -8.49 4.07 5.60
C THR A 221 -7.90 5.03 6.63
N GLU A 222 -6.57 5.15 6.68
CA GLU A 222 -5.84 6.01 7.62
C GLU A 222 -4.67 6.70 6.90
N LEU A 223 -4.54 8.02 7.07
CA LEU A 223 -3.41 8.82 6.62
C LEU A 223 -2.68 9.33 7.86
N ASP A 224 -1.53 8.73 8.18
CA ASP A 224 -0.63 9.29 9.18
C ASP A 224 0.05 10.52 8.59
N ASN A 225 -0.25 11.70 9.15
CA ASN A 225 0.48 12.92 8.84
C ASN A 225 1.88 12.83 9.46
N ILE A 226 2.79 12.15 8.76
CA ILE A 226 4.22 12.16 9.08
C ILE A 226 4.77 13.52 8.65
N HIS A 227 4.46 14.56 9.41
CA HIS A 227 5.27 15.78 9.43
C HIS A 227 6.48 15.56 10.34
N SER A 228 7.29 14.54 10.04
CA SER A 228 8.58 14.37 10.73
C SER A 228 9.67 15.01 9.86
N GLY A 229 9.94 16.29 10.14
CA GLY A 229 11.20 16.93 9.82
C GLY A 229 11.38 17.37 8.38
N ILE A 230 10.68 18.42 7.95
CA ILE A 230 11.28 19.34 6.99
C ILE A 230 12.50 19.93 7.72
N LYS A 231 13.68 19.36 7.48
CA LYS A 231 14.93 19.97 7.91
C LYS A 231 14.98 21.35 7.23
N SER A 232 15.32 22.39 7.97
CA SER A 232 15.63 23.68 7.34
C SER A 232 16.71 23.46 6.28
N PRO A 233 16.62 24.09 5.09
CA PRO A 233 17.60 23.89 4.02
C PRO A 233 19.02 24.10 4.56
N SER A 234 19.94 23.19 4.25
CA SER A 234 21.34 23.36 4.70
C SER A 234 21.94 24.63 4.12
N GLU A 235 22.79 25.33 4.87
CA GLU A 235 23.50 26.52 4.36
C GLU A 235 24.59 26.18 3.32
N THR A 236 24.98 24.90 3.25
CA THR A 236 26.03 24.39 2.37
C THR A 236 25.66 23.02 1.82
N VAL A 237 26.26 22.63 0.68
CA VAL A 237 26.03 21.31 0.09
C VAL A 237 26.42 20.20 1.08
N PRO A 238 25.49 19.28 1.43
CA PRO A 238 25.76 18.19 2.36
C PRO A 238 26.92 17.30 1.90
N GLU A 239 27.67 16.75 2.86
CA GLU A 239 28.85 15.93 2.58
C GLU A 239 28.56 14.77 1.60
N HIS A 240 27.40 14.12 1.75
CA HIS A 240 26.98 13.01 0.89
C HIS A 240 26.66 13.42 -0.56
N LEU A 241 26.48 14.73 -0.85
CA LEU A 241 26.16 15.26 -2.19
C LEU A 241 27.32 16.02 -2.83
N GLN A 242 28.44 16.21 -2.11
CA GLN A 242 29.62 16.89 -2.64
C GLN A 242 30.20 16.21 -3.90
N PHE A 243 29.94 14.91 -4.09
CA PHE A 243 30.39 14.20 -5.30
C PHE A 243 29.75 14.75 -6.58
N LEU A 244 28.47 15.14 -6.53
CA LEU A 244 27.74 15.72 -7.68
C LEU A 244 28.39 17.04 -8.12
N VAL A 245 28.82 17.83 -7.15
CA VAL A 245 29.53 19.09 -7.39
C VAL A 245 30.91 18.85 -7.99
N LYS A 246 31.63 17.82 -7.51
CA LYS A 246 32.97 17.46 -8.01
C LYS A 246 32.97 16.95 -9.45
N GLU A 247 31.90 16.29 -9.90
CA GLU A 247 31.78 15.81 -11.28
C GLU A 247 31.42 16.92 -12.28
N ALA A 248 30.92 18.07 -11.81
CA ALA A 248 30.57 19.20 -12.66
C ALA A 248 31.81 19.96 -13.15
N SER A 249 31.91 20.19 -14.47
CA SER A 249 33.02 20.94 -15.07
C SER A 249 32.73 22.45 -15.14
N GLY A 250 33.52 23.26 -14.40
CA GLY A 250 33.60 24.72 -14.54
C GLY A 250 32.99 25.55 -13.39
N ASN A 251 33.73 26.57 -12.91
CA ASN A 251 33.44 27.32 -11.68
C ASN A 251 32.07 28.04 -11.62
N LEU A 252 31.57 28.60 -12.74
CA LEU A 252 30.30 29.33 -12.74
C LEU A 252 29.08 28.38 -12.69
N LYS A 253 29.26 27.16 -13.20
CA LYS A 253 28.24 26.10 -13.22
C LYS A 253 28.15 25.41 -11.86
N VAL A 254 29.30 25.20 -11.21
CA VAL A 254 29.41 24.64 -9.85
C VAL A 254 28.58 25.44 -8.83
N LYS A 255 28.72 26.77 -8.79
CA LYS A 255 27.98 27.62 -7.83
C LYS A 255 26.46 27.59 -8.03
N LYS A 256 25.99 27.44 -9.26
CA LYS A 256 24.55 27.29 -9.55
C LYS A 256 24.05 25.91 -9.13
N LEU A 257 24.81 24.87 -9.43
CA LEU A 257 24.49 23.49 -9.04
C LEU A 257 24.47 23.34 -7.50
N GLU A 258 25.40 23.96 -6.78
CA GLU A 258 25.41 23.97 -5.31
C GLU A 258 24.12 24.55 -4.74
N LYS A 259 23.63 25.68 -5.30
CA LYS A 259 22.36 26.27 -4.86
C LYS A 259 21.18 25.34 -5.11
N LEU A 260 21.14 24.69 -6.27
CA LEU A 260 20.06 23.78 -6.61
C LEU A 260 20.08 22.52 -5.74
N ILE A 261 21.26 22.01 -5.40
CA ILE A 261 21.39 20.87 -4.47
C ILE A 261 20.95 21.26 -3.06
N ILE A 262 21.27 22.47 -2.60
CA ILE A 262 20.82 22.99 -1.31
C ILE A 262 19.30 23.17 -1.28
N GLU A 263 18.74 23.74 -2.36
CA GLU A 263 17.31 24.02 -2.48
C GLU A 263 16.46 22.74 -2.45
N PHE A 264 16.97 21.68 -3.06
CA PHE A 264 16.29 20.38 -3.15
C PHE A 264 17.02 19.30 -2.35
N GLU A 265 17.71 19.65 -1.25
CA GLU A 265 18.48 18.67 -0.47
C GLU A 265 17.62 17.51 0.05
N ASP A 266 16.39 17.82 0.42
CA ASP A 266 15.41 16.90 1.02
C ASP A 266 14.95 15.78 0.08
N ILE A 267 15.19 15.90 -1.22
CA ILE A 267 14.93 14.82 -2.19
C ILE A 267 16.04 13.75 -2.17
N PHE A 268 17.18 14.04 -1.53
CA PHE A 268 18.31 13.13 -1.42
C PHE A 268 18.37 12.50 -0.02
N MET A 269 18.78 11.23 0.07
CA MET A 269 18.88 10.53 1.36
C MET A 269 20.31 10.58 1.91
N ASP A 270 20.43 10.73 3.23
CA ASP A 270 21.70 10.60 3.94
C ASP A 270 22.17 9.14 4.04
N SER A 271 23.46 8.96 4.33
CA SER A 271 24.12 7.65 4.37
C SER A 271 23.73 6.78 5.57
N ASP A 272 23.06 7.35 6.58
CA ASP A 272 22.88 6.72 7.89
C ASP A 272 21.52 6.07 8.10
N GLY A 273 20.60 6.17 7.12
CA GLY A 273 19.55 5.17 6.87
C GLY A 273 18.85 4.58 8.11
N GLN A 274 18.59 5.37 9.15
CA GLN A 274 17.90 4.87 10.35
C GLN A 274 16.40 4.82 10.08
N LEU A 275 16.01 3.74 9.41
CA LEU A 275 14.79 2.96 9.57
C LEU A 275 15.03 1.69 8.75
N GLU A 276 15.18 0.54 9.42
CA GLU A 276 15.31 -0.76 8.78
C GLU A 276 14.08 -1.07 7.91
N MET A 277 14.14 -0.70 6.63
CA MET A 277 13.47 -1.35 5.51
C MET A 277 14.02 -0.77 4.20
N GLU A 278 14.53 -1.67 3.35
CA GLU A 278 15.07 -1.48 2.00
C GLU A 278 14.77 -0.14 1.29
N LEU A 279 15.87 0.50 0.84
CA LEU A 279 15.96 1.66 -0.06
C LEU A 279 14.75 1.83 -1.01
N GLN A 280 13.79 2.64 -0.59
CA GLN A 280 12.76 3.22 -1.46
C GLN A 280 12.87 4.74 -1.36
N LEU A 281 13.30 5.36 -2.46
CA LEU A 281 13.19 6.81 -2.68
C LEU A 281 11.72 7.22 -2.48
N LYS A 282 11.38 7.72 -1.29
CA LYS A 282 10.19 8.54 -1.07
C LYS A 282 10.55 9.95 -1.52
N VAL A 283 10.42 10.18 -2.82
CA VAL A 283 10.54 11.53 -3.36
C VAL A 283 9.21 11.88 -3.98
N ASP A 284 8.68 13.05 -3.65
CA ASP A 284 7.50 13.56 -4.35
C ASP A 284 7.85 13.71 -5.84
N PRO A 285 7.12 13.04 -6.75
CA PRO A 285 7.35 13.19 -8.18
C PRO A 285 7.23 14.64 -8.67
N ALA A 286 6.51 15.52 -7.98
CA ALA A 286 6.45 16.94 -8.28
C ALA A 286 7.81 17.63 -8.06
N ASP A 287 8.43 17.40 -6.91
CA ASP A 287 9.70 18.03 -6.52
C ASP A 287 10.86 17.56 -7.41
N LEU A 288 10.88 16.26 -7.76
CA LEU A 288 11.81 15.73 -8.76
C LEU A 288 11.68 16.39 -10.13
N ARG A 289 10.44 16.67 -10.55
CA ARG A 289 10.19 17.31 -11.85
C ARG A 289 10.62 18.77 -11.83
N GLU A 290 10.38 19.49 -10.73
CA GLU A 290 10.82 20.87 -10.57
C GLU A 290 12.34 20.96 -10.59
N PHE A 291 13.04 20.11 -9.83
CA PHE A 291 14.49 20.00 -9.87
C PHE A 291 15.03 19.68 -11.27
N GLN A 292 14.44 18.72 -11.97
CA GLN A 292 14.85 18.37 -13.34
C GLN A 292 14.58 19.47 -14.36
N ASN A 293 13.48 20.21 -14.24
CA ASN A 293 13.18 21.34 -15.11
C ASN A 293 14.17 22.48 -14.87
N SER A 294 14.45 22.84 -13.61
CA SER A 294 15.45 23.84 -13.24
C SER A 294 16.83 23.46 -13.78
N LEU A 295 17.23 22.19 -13.69
CA LEU A 295 18.48 21.71 -14.32
C LEU A 295 18.50 21.89 -15.85
N ARG A 296 17.39 21.64 -16.55
CA ARG A 296 17.32 21.78 -18.01
C ARG A 296 17.32 23.24 -18.46
N GLU A 297 16.67 24.12 -17.71
CA GLU A 297 16.65 25.56 -18.01
C GLU A 297 18.04 26.18 -17.78
N ASP A 298 18.71 25.83 -16.68
CA ASP A 298 20.01 26.41 -16.34
C ASP A 298 21.21 25.80 -17.08
N PHE A 299 21.08 24.57 -17.61
CA PHE A 299 22.16 23.83 -18.26
C PHE A 299 21.74 23.13 -19.58
N PRO A 300 21.31 23.87 -20.62
CA PRO A 300 20.68 23.30 -21.82
C PRO A 300 21.62 22.50 -22.77
N ASP A 301 22.93 22.78 -22.80
CA ASP A 301 23.85 22.27 -23.84
C ASP A 301 25.05 21.45 -23.31
N ASP A 302 25.16 21.23 -22.00
CA ASP A 302 26.46 20.98 -21.38
C ASP A 302 26.68 19.58 -20.80
N GLY A 303 26.11 18.53 -21.40
CA GLY A 303 26.53 17.15 -21.13
C GLY A 303 26.41 16.65 -19.66
N LEU A 304 25.98 17.51 -18.73
CA LEU A 304 25.53 17.17 -17.39
C LEU A 304 24.22 16.41 -17.53
N ARG A 305 24.33 15.16 -17.98
CA ARG A 305 23.38 14.14 -17.58
C ARG A 305 23.60 13.95 -16.08
N CYS A 306 22.98 14.80 -15.26
CA CYS A 306 22.68 14.42 -13.88
C CYS A 306 21.79 13.19 -13.98
N ARG A 307 22.46 12.04 -13.97
CA ARG A 307 21.91 10.73 -13.73
C ARG A 307 21.51 10.72 -12.26
N VAL A 308 20.39 11.38 -11.92
CA VAL A 308 19.62 10.94 -10.75
C VAL A 308 18.97 9.63 -11.17
N VAL A 309 19.81 8.60 -11.19
CA VAL A 309 19.40 7.22 -11.40
C VAL A 309 18.82 6.83 -10.05
N GLY A 310 17.51 6.64 -9.99
CA GLY A 310 16.94 5.72 -9.02
C GLY A 310 17.56 4.35 -9.32
N CYS A 311 18.66 4.04 -8.63
CA CYS A 311 19.40 2.81 -8.81
C CYS A 311 18.77 1.77 -7.89
N MET A 312 17.89 0.92 -8.42
CA MET A 312 17.73 -0.43 -7.87
C MET A 312 18.59 -1.34 -8.74
N THR A 313 19.80 -1.65 -8.26
CA THR A 313 20.56 -2.77 -8.84
C THR A 313 20.09 -4.06 -8.19
N THR A 314 19.79 -5.01 -9.07
CA THR A 314 19.70 -6.44 -8.80
C THR A 314 21.08 -6.99 -8.45
N ASP A 315 21.17 -7.84 -7.43
CA ASP A 315 22.05 -9.01 -7.44
C ASP A 315 21.71 -9.96 -6.28
N VAL A 316 20.96 -11.04 -6.57
CA VAL A 316 21.32 -12.38 -6.09
C VAL A 316 20.86 -13.40 -7.14
N MET A 317 21.78 -13.78 -8.03
CA MET A 317 21.80 -15.13 -8.60
C MET A 317 23.22 -15.70 -8.47
N ASN A 318 23.31 -16.62 -7.51
CA ASN A 318 24.13 -17.84 -7.48
C ASN A 318 25.50 -17.90 -6.77
N LYS A 319 25.52 -18.89 -5.86
CA LYS A 319 26.58 -19.81 -5.41
C LYS A 319 27.42 -19.44 -4.19
N SER A 320 27.02 -20.02 -3.06
CA SER A 320 27.74 -21.14 -2.43
C SER A 320 26.75 -22.09 -1.77
#